data_AF-A0A4Y2CCR7-F1
#
_entry.id   AF-A0A4Y2CCR7-F1
#
_cell.length_a   1.000
_cell.length_b   1.000
_cell.length_c   1.000
_cell.angle_alpha   90.00
_cell.angle_beta   90.00
_cell.angle_gamma   90.00
#
_symmetry.space_group_name_H-M   'P 1'
#
loop_
_entity.id
_entity.type
_entity.pdbx_description
1 polymer ?
#
loop_
_entity_poly.entity_id
_entity_poly.type
_entity_poly.pdbx_seq_one_letter_code
_entity_poly.pdbx_strand_id
1 'polypeptide(L)'
;MSKNVQRLSAFVKTFGTYIPLRMPFGLKNFPYEFSRMVTQLLEVCEDFAVPYLDDIAVFSVMFQEHIKHLETVLQRIQQAGWTIKPSKCKFAQSQVKYLGHIVGQGRRRPSELKIEAVKNFPTPRTKTDIRAFWV
;
A
#
# COMPACT_ATOMS: atom_id res chain seq x y z
N MET A 1 -3.83 18.56 2.36
CA MET A 1 -5.20 18.67 1.82
C MET A 1 -5.53 20.15 1.67
N SER A 2 -5.84 20.64 0.46
CA SER A 2 -6.15 22.05 0.26
C SER A 2 -7.48 22.44 0.91
N LYS A 3 -7.66 23.73 1.24
CA LYS A 3 -8.90 24.25 1.85
C LYS A 3 -10.15 23.95 1.00
N ASN A 4 -9.98 23.93 -0.33
CA ASN A 4 -11.07 23.63 -1.26
C ASN A 4 -11.54 22.17 -1.13
N VAL A 5 -10.61 21.21 -1.08
CA VAL A 5 -10.95 19.78 -0.94
C VAL A 5 -11.58 19.50 0.43
N GLN A 6 -11.14 20.19 1.49
CA GLN A 6 -11.74 20.07 2.83
C GLN A 6 -13.23 20.45 2.80
N ARG A 7 -13.58 21.58 2.16
CA ARG A 7 -14.97 22.01 2.02
C ARG A 7 -15.82 21.04 1.21
N LEU A 8 -15.29 20.51 0.12
CA LEU A 8 -15.98 19.50 -0.70
C LEU A 8 -16.17 18.16 0.02
N SER A 9 -15.39 17.91 1.06
CA SER A 9 -15.47 16.69 1.87
C SER A 9 -16.29 16.86 3.15
N ALA A 10 -17.04 17.97 3.26
CA ALA A 10 -17.92 18.19 4.39
C ALA A 10 -19.06 17.16 4.41
N PHE A 11 -19.44 16.73 5.61
CA PHE A 11 -20.54 15.77 5.80
C PHE A 11 -21.47 16.21 6.92
N VAL A 12 -22.74 15.84 6.78
CA VAL A 12 -23.81 16.23 7.71
C VAL A 12 -24.04 15.11 8.72
N LYS A 13 -24.11 15.48 10.00
CA LYS A 13 -24.68 14.64 11.06
C LYS A 13 -25.97 15.29 11.56
N THR A 14 -26.72 14.58 12.40
CA THR A 14 -27.94 15.07 13.06
C THR A 14 -27.78 16.41 13.81
N PHE A 15 -26.57 16.74 14.26
CA PHE A 15 -26.28 17.95 15.04
C PHE A 15 -25.47 19.02 14.27
N GLY A 16 -25.29 18.86 12.95
CA GLY A 16 -24.65 19.88 12.12
C GLY A 16 -23.67 19.35 11.08
N THR A 17 -22.98 20.28 10.42
CA THR A 17 -22.03 20.00 9.33
C THR A 17 -20.60 19.97 9.84
N TYR A 18 -19.86 18.93 9.49
CA TYR A 18 -18.48 18.72 9.92
C TYR A 18 -17.55 18.72 8.71
N ILE A 19 -16.39 19.36 8.88
CA ILE A 19 -15.33 19.41 7.86
C ILE A 19 -14.15 18.57 8.37
N PRO A 20 -13.68 17.58 7.60
CA PRO A 20 -12.55 16.76 8.02
C PRO A 20 -11.23 17.54 7.96
N LEU A 21 -10.44 17.47 9.04
CA LEU A 21 -9.12 18.12 9.14
C LEU A 21 -8.01 17.31 8.44
N ARG A 22 -8.24 16.00 8.29
CA ARG A 22 -7.36 15.06 7.59
C ARG A 22 -8.13 14.50 6.39
N MET A 23 -7.39 13.88 5.48
CA MET A 23 -7.99 13.29 4.29
C MET A 23 -8.98 12.19 4.68
N PRO A 24 -10.27 12.30 4.33
CA PRO A 24 -11.25 11.27 4.62
C PRO A 24 -11.13 10.10 3.64
N PHE A 25 -11.54 8.92 4.08
CA PHE A 25 -11.69 7.76 3.21
C PHE A 25 -12.81 7.99 2.17
N GLY A 26 -12.69 7.34 1.01
CA GLY A 26 -13.70 7.38 -0.05
C GLY A 26 -13.50 8.47 -1.11
N LEU A 27 -12.51 9.35 -0.95
CA LEU A 27 -12.13 10.27 -2.03
C LEU A 27 -11.46 9.50 -3.18
N LYS A 28 -12.00 9.61 -4.40
CA LYS A 28 -11.52 8.89 -5.58
C LYS A 28 -10.01 9.03 -5.83
N ASN A 29 -9.47 10.23 -5.62
CA ASN A 29 -8.06 10.53 -5.89
C ASN A 29 -7.15 10.28 -4.68
N PHE A 30 -7.70 9.88 -3.54
CA PHE A 30 -6.92 9.67 -2.31
C PHE A 30 -5.73 8.71 -2.51
N PRO A 31 -5.89 7.50 -3.08
CA PRO A 31 -4.80 6.54 -3.17
C PRO A 31 -3.64 7.06 -4.05
N TYR A 32 -3.97 7.80 -5.11
CA TYR A 32 -2.97 8.40 -6.00
C TYR A 32 -2.15 9.48 -5.28
N GLU A 33 -2.83 10.40 -4.59
CA GLU A 33 -2.18 11.47 -3.84
C GLU A 33 -1.31 10.90 -2.72
N PHE A 34 -1.81 9.89 -2.00
CA PHE A 34 -1.06 9.22 -0.95
C PHE A 34 0.19 8.53 -1.50
N SER A 35 0.05 7.76 -2.58
CA SER A 35 1.19 7.09 -3.24
C SER A 35 2.24 8.08 -3.72
N ARG A 36 1.83 9.25 -4.25
CA ARG A 36 2.78 10.30 -4.65
C ARG A 36 3.56 10.84 -3.45
N MET A 37 2.88 11.09 -2.32
CA MET A 37 3.54 11.55 -1.10
C MET A 37 4.53 10.50 -0.56
N VAL A 38 4.15 9.22 -0.55
CA VAL A 38 5.05 8.13 -0.09
C VAL A 38 6.27 8.02 -1.00
N THR A 39 6.07 8.13 -2.32
CA THR A 39 7.17 8.09 -3.30
C THR A 39 8.16 9.24 -3.08
N GLN A 40 7.66 10.46 -2.89
CA GLN A 40 8.50 11.63 -2.58
C GLN A 40 9.26 11.49 -1.26
N LEU A 41 8.61 10.92 -0.23
CA LEU A 41 9.26 10.69 1.07
C LEU A 41 10.45 9.72 0.96
N LEU A 42 10.30 8.70 0.10
CA LEU A 42 11.25 7.60 -0.07
C LEU A 42 12.15 7.73 -1.30
N GLU A 43 12.15 8.88 -1.99
CA GLU A 43 12.93 9.11 -3.21
C GLU A 43 14.42 8.79 -3.01
N VAL A 44 14.99 9.16 -1.86
CA VAL A 44 16.40 8.88 -1.52
C VAL A 44 16.65 7.42 -1.10
N CYS A 45 15.59 6.63 -0.95
CA CYS A 45 15.64 5.21 -0.58
C CYS A 45 15.25 4.30 -1.75
N GLU A 46 15.14 4.82 -2.98
CA GLU A 46 14.65 4.06 -4.14
C GLU A 46 15.46 2.81 -4.46
N ASP A 47 16.75 2.81 -4.11
CA ASP A 47 17.67 1.66 -4.30
C ASP A 47 17.27 0.42 -3.48
N PHE A 48 16.55 0.59 -2.37
CA PHE A 48 16.25 -0.49 -1.42
C PHE A 48 14.82 -0.45 -0.85
N ALA A 49 13.98 0.52 -1.25
CA ALA A 49 12.60 0.66 -0.82
C ALA A 49 11.66 0.88 -2.02
N VAL A 50 10.64 0.04 -2.14
CA VAL A 50 9.59 0.13 -3.16
C VAL A 50 8.27 0.46 -2.49
N PRO A 51 7.75 1.69 -2.67
CA PRO A 51 6.41 2.04 -2.22
C PRO A 51 5.33 1.60 -3.22
N TYR A 52 4.17 1.19 -2.70
CA TYR A 52 2.96 0.99 -3.47
C TYR A 52 1.72 1.31 -2.63
N LEU A 53 1.00 2.37 -3.00
CA LEU A 53 -0.15 2.87 -2.23
C LEU A 53 0.21 3.04 -0.75
N ASP A 54 -0.35 2.18 0.11
CA ASP A 54 -0.18 2.22 1.57
C ASP A 54 0.95 1.32 2.10
N ASP A 55 1.53 0.47 1.24
CA ASP A 55 2.54 -0.53 1.63
C ASP A 55 3.94 -0.15 1.11
N ILE A 56 4.95 -0.34 1.95
CA ILE A 56 6.37 -0.12 1.59
C ILE A 56 7.11 -1.46 1.73
N ALA A 57 7.74 -1.92 0.64
CA ALA A 57 8.62 -3.08 0.65
C ALA A 57 10.08 -2.63 0.73
N VAL A 58 10.81 -3.07 1.75
CA VAL A 58 12.25 -2.83 1.88
C VAL A 58 12.99 -4.13 1.58
N PHE A 59 14.02 -4.08 0.73
CA PHE A 59 14.77 -5.26 0.30
C PHE A 59 16.28 -5.02 0.39
N SER A 60 17.05 -6.07 0.63
CA SER A 60 18.51 -6.01 0.79
C SER A 60 19.12 -7.39 0.57
N VAL A 61 20.42 -7.46 0.28
CA VAL A 61 21.12 -8.74 0.07
C VAL A 61 21.51 -9.36 1.41
N MET A 62 22.16 -8.57 2.27
CA MET A 62 22.62 -9.03 3.58
C MET A 62 21.71 -8.52 4.70
N PHE A 63 21.55 -9.33 5.76
CA PHE A 63 20.75 -8.95 6.93
C PHE A 63 21.28 -7.68 7.61
N GLN A 64 22.60 -7.53 7.71
CA GLN A 64 23.23 -6.34 8.32
C GLN A 64 22.91 -5.06 7.56
N GLU A 65 22.88 -5.13 6.22
CA GLU A 65 22.47 -4.01 5.36
C GLU A 65 20.98 -3.74 5.52
N HIS A 66 20.17 -4.80 5.62
CA HIS A 66 18.73 -4.69 5.79
C HIS A 66 18.34 -3.91 7.04
N ILE A 67 19.05 -4.12 8.16
CA ILE A 67 18.82 -3.34 9.38
C ILE A 67 19.09 -1.84 9.15
N LYS A 68 20.18 -1.48 8.47
CA LYS A 68 20.49 -0.09 8.14
C LYS A 68 19.46 0.55 7.22
N HIS A 69 19.00 -0.19 6.20
CA HIS A 69 17.95 0.27 5.29
C HIS A 69 16.62 0.46 6.02
N LEU A 70 16.23 -0.47 6.88
CA LEU A 70 15.03 -0.35 7.71
C LEU A 70 15.11 0.87 8.63
N GLU A 71 16.23 1.06 9.31
CA GLU A 71 16.45 2.24 10.17
C GLU A 71 16.28 3.54 9.38
N THR A 72 16.89 3.63 8.20
CA THR A 72 16.79 4.81 7.33
C THR A 72 15.34 5.10 6.92
N VAL A 73 14.60 4.07 6.48
CA VAL A 73 13.18 4.21 6.09
C VAL A 73 12.32 4.63 7.28
N LEU A 74 12.50 3.98 8.43
CA LEU A 74 11.72 4.27 9.64
C LEU A 74 12.01 5.70 10.16
N GLN A 75 13.26 6.13 10.14
CA GLN A 75 13.65 7.51 10.51
C GLN A 75 13.01 8.53 9.57
N ARG A 76 12.99 8.28 8.26
CA ARG A 76 12.30 9.17 7.28
C ARG A 76 10.81 9.29 7.57
N ILE A 77 10.14 8.16 7.80
CA ILE A 77 8.71 8.14 8.14
C ILE A 77 8.45 8.90 9.44
N GLN A 78 9.30 8.72 10.45
CA GLN A 78 9.22 9.44 11.71
C GLN A 78 9.42 10.95 11.54
N GLN A 79 10.42 11.38 10.76
CA GLN A 79 10.71 12.79 10.48
C GLN A 79 9.57 13.48 9.72
N ALA A 80 8.87 12.75 8.85
CA ALA A 80 7.66 13.24 8.18
C ALA A 80 6.43 13.31 9.10
N GLY A 81 6.53 12.84 10.35
CA GLY A 81 5.43 12.79 11.31
C GLY A 81 4.36 11.76 10.95
N TRP A 82 4.72 10.73 10.18
CA TRP A 82 3.81 9.67 9.77
C TRP A 82 3.88 8.51 10.76
N THR A 83 2.78 7.75 10.83
CA THR A 83 2.65 6.63 11.76
C THR A 83 2.46 5.34 10.99
N ILE A 84 3.20 4.32 11.40
CA ILE A 84 3.09 2.97 10.87
C ILE A 84 2.26 2.14 11.86
N LYS A 85 1.42 1.23 11.36
CA LYS A 85 0.67 0.29 12.20
C LYS A 85 1.50 -0.99 12.42
N PRO A 86 2.14 -1.19 13.59
CA PRO A 86 3.11 -2.29 13.77
C PRO A 86 2.49 -3.67 13.59
N SER A 87 1.22 -3.84 13.96
CA SER A 87 0.49 -5.11 13.81
C SER A 87 0.27 -5.54 12.35
N LYS A 88 0.48 -4.64 11.38
CA LYS A 88 0.43 -4.97 9.95
C LYS A 88 1.83 -5.12 9.32
N CYS A 89 2.89 -4.78 10.05
CA CYS A 89 4.25 -4.84 9.53
C CYS A 89 4.84 -6.24 9.64
N LYS A 90 5.64 -6.61 8.65
CA LYS A 90 6.45 -7.82 8.64
C LYS A 90 7.90 -7.42 8.44
N PHE A 91 8.74 -7.66 9.44
CA PHE A 91 10.14 -7.24 9.44
C PHE A 91 11.06 -8.43 9.18
N ALA A 92 12.13 -8.19 8.41
CA ALA A 92 13.25 -9.11 8.20
C ALA A 92 12.85 -10.56 7.86
N GLN A 93 11.84 -10.75 7.00
CA GLN A 93 11.46 -12.07 6.53
C GLN A 93 12.22 -12.44 5.26
N SER A 94 12.59 -13.71 5.14
CA SER A 94 13.22 -14.25 3.92
C SER A 94 12.28 -14.23 2.72
N GLN A 95 10.96 -14.28 2.97
CA GLN A 95 9.89 -14.17 1.99
C GLN A 95 8.72 -13.37 2.58
N VAL A 96 8.15 -12.47 1.78
CA VAL A 96 6.98 -11.66 2.17
C VAL A 96 5.90 -11.73 1.11
N LYS A 97 4.63 -11.63 1.55
CA LYS A 97 3.52 -11.41 0.63
C LYS A 97 3.41 -9.91 0.33
N TYR A 98 3.61 -9.53 -0.92
CA TYR A 98 3.52 -8.15 -1.39
C TYR A 98 2.74 -8.09 -2.71
N LEU A 99 1.71 -7.26 -2.78
CA LEU A 99 0.83 -7.08 -3.97
C LEU A 99 0.27 -8.40 -4.55
N GLY A 100 -0.08 -9.33 -3.67
CA GLY A 100 -0.59 -10.65 -4.05
C GLY A 100 0.46 -11.62 -4.63
N HIS A 101 1.73 -11.30 -4.48
CA HIS A 101 2.86 -12.16 -4.82
C HIS A 101 3.63 -12.52 -3.55
N ILE A 102 4.29 -13.68 -3.56
CA ILE A 102 5.31 -14.05 -2.59
C ILE A 102 6.65 -13.63 -3.20
N VAL A 103 7.36 -12.75 -2.51
CA VAL A 103 8.64 -12.17 -2.95
C VAL A 103 9.71 -12.54 -1.93
N GLY A 104 10.84 -13.07 -2.41
CA GLY A 104 11.99 -13.37 -1.56
C GLY A 104 13.03 -14.23 -2.28
N GLN A 105 14.27 -14.22 -1.80
CA GLN A 105 15.39 -15.02 -2.35
C GLN A 105 15.57 -14.85 -3.88
N GLY A 106 15.37 -13.64 -4.41
CA GLY A 106 15.47 -13.37 -5.85
C GLY A 106 14.34 -13.97 -6.69
N ARG A 107 13.28 -14.51 -6.08
CA ARG A 107 12.14 -15.11 -6.78
C ARG A 107 10.86 -14.34 -6.47
N ARG A 108 10.00 -14.23 -7.50
CA ARG A 108 8.62 -13.72 -7.39
C ARG A 108 7.67 -14.83 -7.83
N ARG A 109 6.73 -15.20 -6.96
CA ARG A 109 5.70 -16.22 -7.23
C ARG A 109 4.30 -15.64 -6.96
N PRO A 110 3.25 -16.03 -7.69
CA PRO A 110 1.89 -15.68 -7.30
C PRO A 110 1.59 -16.25 -5.91
N SER A 111 0.81 -15.54 -5.10
CA SER A 111 0.34 -16.13 -3.84
C SER A 111 -0.65 -17.28 -4.10
N GLU A 112 -0.64 -18.30 -3.25
CA GLU A 112 -1.53 -19.48 -3.39
C GLU A 112 -3.00 -19.08 -3.56
N LEU A 113 -3.45 -18.06 -2.83
CA LEU A 113 -4.81 -17.52 -2.93
C LEU A 113 -5.17 -17.01 -4.34
N LYS A 114 -4.22 -16.41 -5.07
CA LYS A 114 -4.45 -16.01 -6.47
C LYS A 114 -4.55 -17.23 -7.38
N ILE A 115 -3.76 -18.26 -7.11
CA ILE A 115 -3.75 -19.51 -7.89
C ILE A 115 -5.06 -20.27 -7.66
N GLU A 116 -5.49 -20.41 -6.41
CA GLU A 116 -6.75 -21.05 -6.02
C GLU A 116 -7.96 -20.31 -6.60
N ALA A 117 -7.96 -18.98 -6.56
CA ALA A 117 -9.06 -18.18 -7.13
C ALA A 117 -9.27 -18.46 -8.62
N VAL A 118 -8.18 -18.63 -9.39
CA VAL A 118 -8.26 -18.96 -10.82
C VAL A 118 -8.65 -20.43 -11.03
N LYS A 119 -8.06 -21.37 -10.26
CA LYS A 119 -8.37 -22.80 -10.37
C LYS A 119 -9.83 -23.12 -10.06
N ASN A 120 -10.39 -22.46 -9.06
CA ASN A 120 -11.76 -22.69 -8.59
C ASN A 120 -12.78 -21.78 -9.28
N PHE A 121 -12.37 -20.95 -10.25
CA PHE A 121 -13.30 -20.08 -10.95
C PHE A 121 -14.25 -20.92 -11.82
N PRO A 122 -15.57 -20.76 -11.67
CA PRO A 122 -16.53 -21.55 -12.44
C PRO A 122 -16.46 -21.20 -13.93
N THR A 123 -16.73 -22.17 -14.80
CA THR A 123 -16.74 -21.92 -16.25
C THR A 123 -17.70 -20.78 -16.59
N PRO A 124 -17.22 -19.65 -17.12
CA PRO A 124 -18.03 -18.45 -17.31
C PRO A 124 -19.11 -18.72 -18.36
N ARG A 125 -20.36 -18.34 -18.04
CA ARG A 125 -21.53 -18.56 -18.93
C ARG A 125 -22.04 -17.28 -19.55
N THR A 126 -21.71 -16.13 -18.96
CA THR A 126 -22.15 -14.82 -19.40
C THR A 126 -20.98 -13.92 -19.77
N LYS A 127 -21.26 -12.85 -20.53
CA LYS A 127 -20.27 -11.80 -20.83
C LYS A 127 -19.72 -11.16 -19.55
N THR A 128 -20.53 -11.07 -18.49
CA THR A 128 -20.11 -10.54 -17.19
C THR A 128 -19.13 -11.48 -16.50
N ASP A 129 -19.37 -12.78 -16.52
CA ASP A 129 -18.46 -13.78 -15.93
C ASP A 129 -17.13 -13.82 -16.68
N ILE A 130 -17.15 -13.72 -18.02
CA ILE A 130 -15.95 -13.60 -18.84
C ILE A 130 -15.16 -12.37 -18.40
N ARG A 131 -15.80 -11.20 -18.30
CA ARG A 131 -15.12 -9.98 -17.84
C ARG A 131 -14.55 -10.11 -16.44
N ALA A 132 -15.22 -10.83 -15.53
CA ALA A 132 -14.73 -11.05 -14.17
C ALA A 132 -13.53 -12.02 -14.11
N PHE A 133 -13.43 -12.99 -15.03
CA PHE A 133 -12.29 -13.91 -15.10
C PHE A 133 -11.02 -13.27 -15.66
N TRP A 134 -11.18 -12.37 -16.64
CA TRP A 134 -10.06 -11.75 -17.36
C TRP A 134 -9.54 -10.44 -16.71
N VAL A 135 -10.13 -10.00 -15.59
CA VAL A 135 -9.74 -8.79 -14.83
C VAL A 135 -9.14 -9.19 -13.49
#